data_AF-A0A7R9TKY0-F1
#
_entry.id   AF-A0A7R9TKY0-F1
#
_cell.length_a   1.000
_cell.length_b   1.000
_cell.length_c   1.000
_cell.angle_alpha   90.00
_cell.angle_beta   90.00
_cell.angle_gamma   90.00
#
_symmetry.space_group_name_H-M   'P 1'
#
loop_
_entity.id
_entity.type
_entity.pdbx_description
1 polymer ?
#
loop_
_entity_poly.entity_id
_entity_poly.type
_entity_poly.pdbx_seq_one_letter_code
_entity_poly.pdbx_strand_id
1 'polypeptide(L)'
;EEEEEEEEEEEEEEEADDARGRGDDGRDSLVASPRRPSRRATLASALGVFTGVAATGFSGPSSAGEVLDQLQNFLSDAEAAMEADPENEALVGQKNFFENQLERTQLNAQFVDRTRPRVRSGATNYAQRIVLEVDENLWEDEIYFWKNAMGMRVTRVDEVAEKKEEGGGKPKAAFLAFGQETLDADDGAKAGVEIRARGGGGNGAPGVVGTGLAYVSLSVPFGVRVSRIYEAGGELVYGFGYFDCKSPSGYRVRARVAARRDPLEYVAINVRDVQASERYYAKRYGMVSSAALDANPYAPKSPPGSRLLTFGEPRETLGILLQPAAASFDDVASELVLGDVYKGVVIVTGGEGGAKGIREGNERDEDGYGVEVVSYDAFERDVAAGARALPMEYNLPPVVKEE
;
A
#
# COMPACT_ATOMS: atom_id res chain seq x y z
N GLU A 1 -3.93 29.24 -46.55
CA GLU A 1 -5.06 29.50 -47.45
C GLU A 1 -4.99 28.43 -48.51
N GLU A 2 -6.04 27.61 -48.55
CA GLU A 2 -6.12 26.21 -49.02
C GLU A 2 -5.78 25.21 -47.91
N GLU A 3 -6.75 24.33 -47.63
CA GLU A 3 -6.84 23.29 -46.58
C GLU A 3 -7.43 23.72 -45.21
N GLU A 4 -8.58 24.38 -45.25
CA GLU A 4 -9.61 24.42 -44.17
C GLU A 4 -10.99 24.15 -44.81
N GLU A 5 -11.22 22.98 -45.42
CA GLU A 5 -12.53 22.60 -46.01
C GLU A 5 -12.77 21.06 -46.02
N GLU A 6 -12.52 20.36 -44.91
CA GLU A 6 -12.94 18.94 -44.74
C GLU A 6 -13.60 18.67 -43.36
N GLU A 7 -14.29 19.67 -42.80
CA GLU A 7 -15.27 19.51 -41.73
C GLU A 7 -16.58 20.13 -42.23
N GLU A 8 -17.48 19.35 -42.86
CA GLU A 8 -18.92 19.69 -43.08
C GLU A 8 -19.59 18.70 -44.06
N GLU A 9 -19.48 17.38 -43.87
CA GLU A 9 -20.42 16.43 -44.48
C GLU A 9 -20.68 15.30 -43.46
N GLU A 10 -21.97 15.04 -43.18
CA GLU A 10 -22.56 13.97 -42.33
C GLU A 10 -23.32 14.40 -41.05
N GLU A 11 -23.68 15.69 -40.91
CA GLU A 11 -24.85 16.11 -40.10
C GLU A 11 -25.99 16.58 -41.02
N GLU A 12 -26.68 15.68 -41.73
CA GLU A 12 -27.98 15.99 -42.34
C GLU A 12 -28.63 14.71 -42.92
N GLU A 13 -29.22 13.85 -42.08
CA GLU A 13 -30.28 12.96 -42.52
C GLU A 13 -31.12 12.50 -41.31
N GLU A 14 -32.44 12.65 -41.44
CA GLU A 14 -33.52 12.17 -40.54
C GLU A 14 -33.97 13.07 -39.37
N GLU A 15 -34.38 14.30 -39.69
CA GLU A 15 -35.53 14.95 -39.03
C GLU A 15 -36.64 15.18 -40.06
N ALA A 16 -37.53 14.20 -40.25
CA ALA A 16 -38.86 14.41 -40.85
C ALA A 16 -39.73 13.16 -40.72
N ASP A 17 -40.37 12.95 -39.57
CA ASP A 17 -41.78 12.55 -39.64
C ASP A 17 -42.56 13.02 -38.40
N ASP A 18 -43.63 13.73 -38.73
CA ASP A 18 -44.30 14.73 -37.94
C ASP A 18 -45.49 14.13 -37.16
N ALA A 19 -45.93 14.90 -36.17
CA ALA A 19 -46.94 14.60 -35.16
C ALA A 19 -48.27 14.02 -35.68
N ARG A 20 -48.95 13.22 -34.83
CA ARG A 20 -50.38 13.36 -34.43
C ARG A 20 -50.91 12.15 -33.63
N GLY A 21 -51.60 12.42 -32.52
CA GLY A 21 -52.69 11.53 -32.06
C GLY A 21 -52.87 11.37 -30.55
N ARG A 22 -53.70 12.24 -29.96
CA ARG A 22 -54.35 12.06 -28.64
C ARG A 22 -55.24 10.80 -28.62
N GLY A 23 -55.43 10.19 -27.44
CA GLY A 23 -56.63 9.37 -27.19
C GLY A 23 -56.52 8.40 -26.02
N ASP A 24 -57.12 8.79 -24.90
CA ASP A 24 -57.35 8.02 -23.68
C ASP A 24 -58.53 7.02 -23.81
N ASP A 25 -58.65 6.13 -22.82
CA ASP A 25 -59.76 5.25 -22.42
C ASP A 25 -59.96 3.85 -23.05
N GLY A 26 -59.81 2.81 -22.20
CA GLY A 26 -60.88 1.82 -22.05
C GLY A 26 -60.55 0.32 -22.00
N ARG A 27 -60.31 -0.18 -20.77
CA ARG A 27 -60.76 -1.48 -20.17
C ARG A 27 -60.29 -2.86 -20.68
N ASP A 28 -59.89 -3.63 -19.65
CA ASP A 28 -60.04 -5.08 -19.40
C ASP A 28 -59.46 -6.10 -20.39
N SER A 29 -58.43 -6.82 -19.94
CA SER A 29 -58.55 -8.28 -19.72
C SER A 29 -57.31 -8.89 -19.05
N LEU A 30 -57.59 -9.64 -17.98
CA LEU A 30 -56.72 -10.57 -17.29
C LEU A 30 -56.26 -11.70 -18.24
N VAL A 31 -54.96 -11.87 -18.44
CA VAL A 31 -54.34 -13.20 -18.65
C VAL A 31 -52.94 -13.20 -18.04
N ALA A 32 -52.80 -13.91 -16.91
CA ALA A 32 -51.51 -14.27 -16.35
C ALA A 32 -50.80 -15.27 -17.29
N SER A 33 -49.60 -14.91 -17.76
CA SER A 33 -48.64 -15.86 -18.33
C SER A 33 -47.35 -15.82 -17.52
N PRO A 34 -46.80 -16.96 -17.11
CA PRO A 34 -45.56 -17.01 -16.33
C PRO A 34 -44.41 -16.59 -17.23
N ARG A 35 -43.89 -15.38 -17.00
CA ARG A 35 -42.65 -14.92 -17.62
C ARG A 35 -41.49 -15.76 -17.10
N ARG A 36 -40.89 -16.52 -18.01
CA ARG A 36 -39.58 -17.15 -17.86
C ARG A 36 -38.58 -16.07 -17.38
N PRO A 37 -37.79 -16.29 -16.31
CA PRO A 37 -36.73 -15.36 -15.96
C PRO A 37 -35.67 -15.34 -17.06
N SER A 38 -35.38 -14.14 -17.53
CA SER A 38 -34.42 -13.83 -18.58
C SER A 38 -33.00 -14.16 -18.12
N ARG A 39 -32.24 -14.81 -19.02
CA ARG A 39 -30.82 -15.20 -18.89
C ARG A 39 -29.86 -13.99 -18.95
N ARG A 40 -30.06 -12.97 -18.11
CA ARG A 40 -29.18 -11.78 -18.04
C ARG A 40 -28.75 -11.41 -16.61
N ALA A 41 -28.87 -12.34 -15.66
CA ALA A 41 -28.53 -12.11 -14.25
C ALA A 41 -27.38 -12.98 -13.71
N THR A 42 -26.47 -13.46 -14.57
CA THR A 42 -25.39 -14.40 -14.19
C THR A 42 -23.98 -13.96 -14.59
N LEU A 43 -23.73 -12.64 -14.70
CA LEU A 43 -22.38 -12.10 -14.98
C LEU A 43 -21.91 -11.04 -13.98
N ALA A 44 -22.76 -10.62 -13.03
CA ALA A 44 -22.40 -9.64 -11.99
C ALA A 44 -21.95 -10.27 -10.66
N SER A 45 -21.96 -11.60 -10.54
CA SER A 45 -21.70 -12.30 -9.27
C SER A 45 -20.32 -12.96 -9.17
N ALA A 46 -19.51 -12.97 -10.23
CA ALA A 46 -18.22 -13.68 -10.26
C ALA A 46 -16.99 -12.78 -9.99
N LEU A 47 -17.11 -11.46 -10.07
CA LEU A 47 -16.01 -10.51 -9.79
C LEU A 47 -16.17 -9.76 -8.45
N GLY A 48 -17.32 -9.88 -7.79
CA GLY A 48 -17.65 -9.24 -6.52
C GLY A 48 -17.34 -10.05 -5.26
N VAL A 49 -16.82 -11.28 -5.39
CA VAL A 49 -16.57 -12.21 -4.26
C VAL A 49 -15.10 -12.25 -3.82
N PHE A 50 -14.17 -11.67 -4.59
CA PHE A 50 -12.73 -11.77 -4.27
C PHE A 50 -12.19 -10.70 -3.31
N THR A 51 -13.06 -9.86 -2.72
CA THR A 51 -12.72 -8.96 -1.60
C THR A 51 -12.99 -9.58 -0.22
N GLY A 52 -13.33 -10.88 -0.15
CA GLY A 52 -13.87 -11.50 1.06
C GLY A 52 -13.29 -12.86 1.45
N VAL A 53 -11.97 -13.09 1.35
CA VAL A 53 -11.31 -14.01 2.31
C VAL A 53 -10.85 -13.16 3.49
N ALA A 54 -11.83 -12.69 4.25
CA ALA A 54 -11.65 -12.24 5.61
C ALA A 54 -12.88 -12.67 6.42
N ALA A 55 -12.60 -13.28 7.57
CA ALA A 55 -13.49 -13.48 8.72
C ALA A 55 -14.49 -14.64 8.69
N THR A 56 -14.12 -15.77 9.30
CA THR A 56 -14.72 -16.25 10.58
C THR A 56 -13.86 -17.39 11.15
N GLY A 57 -12.71 -17.06 11.69
CA GLY A 57 -11.86 -17.99 12.43
C GLY A 57 -10.88 -17.15 13.23
N PHE A 58 -10.69 -17.47 14.50
CA PHE A 58 -9.83 -16.76 15.44
C PHE A 58 -8.59 -16.14 14.75
N SER A 59 -8.53 -14.81 14.64
CA SER A 59 -7.37 -14.11 14.07
C SER A 59 -6.24 -14.02 15.09
N GLY A 60 -5.80 -15.16 15.59
CA GLY A 60 -4.46 -15.30 16.15
C GLY A 60 -3.44 -15.42 15.01
N PRO A 61 -2.15 -15.16 15.27
CA PRO A 61 -1.10 -15.49 14.31
C PRO A 61 -1.22 -16.98 13.96
N SER A 62 -1.58 -17.27 12.71
CA SER A 62 -1.58 -18.64 12.20
C SER A 62 -0.15 -18.98 11.77
N SER A 63 0.28 -20.21 12.00
CA SER A 63 1.61 -20.66 11.55
C SER A 63 1.62 -20.95 10.04
N ALA A 64 2.78 -20.90 9.36
CA ALA A 64 2.91 -21.17 7.91
C ALA A 64 2.26 -22.46 7.53
N GLY A 65 2.46 -23.49 8.36
CA GLY A 65 1.92 -24.81 8.11
C GLY A 65 0.41 -24.73 7.90
N GLU A 66 -0.31 -24.06 8.80
CA GLU A 66 -1.77 -24.00 8.74
C GLU A 66 -2.29 -23.20 7.55
N VAL A 67 -1.67 -22.08 7.20
CA VAL A 67 -2.08 -21.26 6.04
C VAL A 67 -1.70 -21.92 4.72
N LEU A 68 -0.51 -22.52 4.64
CA LEU A 68 -0.06 -23.28 3.47
C LEU A 68 -0.94 -24.50 3.24
N ASP A 69 -1.27 -25.26 4.28
CA ASP A 69 -2.12 -26.44 4.20
C ASP A 69 -3.53 -26.05 3.72
N GLN A 70 -4.08 -24.94 4.24
CA GLN A 70 -5.37 -24.41 3.76
C GLN A 70 -5.34 -24.00 2.29
N LEU A 71 -4.31 -23.26 1.86
CA LEU A 71 -4.15 -22.84 0.47
C LEU A 71 -3.94 -24.03 -0.48
N GLN A 72 -3.21 -25.06 -0.05
CA GLN A 72 -3.04 -26.30 -0.81
C GLN A 72 -4.35 -27.06 -0.95
N ASN A 73 -5.15 -27.13 0.11
CA ASN A 73 -6.48 -27.75 0.05
C ASN A 73 -7.41 -27.00 -0.91
N PHE A 74 -7.45 -25.66 -0.83
CA PHE A 74 -8.26 -24.86 -1.77
C PHE A 74 -7.79 -24.98 -3.22
N LEU A 75 -6.48 -25.08 -3.45
CA LEU A 75 -5.95 -25.33 -4.79
C LEU A 75 -6.37 -26.71 -5.30
N SER A 76 -6.26 -27.75 -4.47
CA SER A 76 -6.70 -29.10 -4.81
C SER A 76 -8.20 -29.15 -5.12
N ASP A 77 -9.03 -28.44 -4.35
CA ASP A 77 -10.47 -28.34 -4.57
C ASP A 77 -10.78 -27.64 -5.90
N ALA A 78 -10.05 -26.55 -6.22
CA ALA A 78 -10.18 -25.85 -7.49
C ALA A 78 -9.75 -26.72 -8.69
N GLU A 79 -8.67 -27.49 -8.55
CA GLU A 79 -8.22 -28.44 -9.58
C GLU A 79 -9.22 -29.56 -9.82
N ALA A 80 -9.79 -30.14 -8.76
CA ALA A 80 -10.84 -31.15 -8.87
C ALA A 80 -12.11 -30.58 -9.53
N ALA A 81 -12.48 -29.34 -9.21
CA ALA A 81 -13.60 -28.66 -9.86
C ALA A 81 -13.33 -28.39 -11.35
N MET A 82 -12.10 -28.02 -11.72
CA MET A 82 -11.69 -27.84 -13.12
C MET A 82 -11.69 -29.15 -13.91
N GLU A 83 -11.29 -30.27 -13.29
CA GLU A 83 -11.38 -31.58 -13.93
C GLU A 83 -12.84 -31.97 -14.21
N ALA A 84 -13.76 -31.59 -13.33
CA ALA A 84 -15.19 -31.80 -13.50
C ALA A 84 -15.85 -30.86 -14.52
N ASP A 85 -15.34 -29.63 -14.68
CA ASP A 85 -15.86 -28.61 -15.61
C ASP A 85 -14.71 -27.80 -16.28
N PRO A 86 -14.05 -28.36 -17.32
CA PRO A 86 -12.84 -27.77 -17.90
C PRO A 86 -13.05 -26.47 -18.67
N GLU A 87 -14.29 -26.18 -19.10
CA GLU A 87 -14.61 -24.98 -19.89
C GLU A 87 -14.93 -23.75 -19.01
N ASN A 88 -14.89 -23.92 -17.69
CA ASN A 88 -15.23 -22.85 -16.75
C ASN A 88 -14.04 -21.90 -16.49
N GLU A 89 -14.00 -20.80 -17.24
CA GLU A 89 -12.97 -19.77 -17.12
C GLU A 89 -12.83 -19.17 -15.70
N ALA A 90 -13.91 -19.18 -14.90
CA ALA A 90 -13.86 -18.69 -13.52
C ALA A 90 -13.01 -19.60 -12.61
N LEU A 91 -13.02 -20.92 -12.87
CA LEU A 91 -12.19 -21.88 -12.13
C LEU A 91 -10.70 -21.74 -12.48
N VAL A 92 -10.39 -21.43 -13.75
CA VAL A 92 -9.02 -21.09 -14.18
C VAL A 92 -8.51 -19.86 -13.41
N GLY A 93 -9.36 -18.83 -13.28
CA GLY A 93 -9.05 -17.64 -12.48
C GLY A 93 -8.80 -17.96 -11.00
N GLN A 94 -9.62 -18.84 -10.40
CA GLN A 94 -9.47 -19.28 -9.01
C GLN A 94 -8.19 -20.09 -8.79
N LYS A 95 -7.87 -21.01 -9.70
CA LYS A 95 -6.62 -21.78 -9.65
C LYS A 95 -5.41 -20.86 -9.67
N ASN A 96 -5.33 -19.98 -10.68
CA ASN A 96 -4.23 -19.01 -10.79
C ASN A 96 -4.13 -18.13 -9.54
N PHE A 97 -5.26 -17.75 -8.94
CA PHE A 97 -5.26 -17.00 -7.69
C PHE A 97 -4.61 -17.80 -6.55
N PHE A 98 -5.04 -19.04 -6.31
CA PHE A 98 -4.50 -19.86 -5.22
C PHE A 98 -3.03 -20.24 -5.43
N GLU A 99 -2.60 -20.52 -6.66
CA GLU A 99 -1.19 -20.75 -6.99
C GLU A 99 -0.33 -19.54 -6.63
N ASN A 100 -0.76 -18.33 -7.02
CA ASN A 100 -0.05 -17.09 -6.67
C ASN A 100 -0.03 -16.82 -5.15
N GLN A 101 -1.12 -17.13 -4.42
CA GLN A 101 -1.13 -17.01 -2.97
C GLN A 101 -0.21 -18.02 -2.28
N LEU A 102 -0.16 -19.25 -2.82
CA LEU A 102 0.70 -20.31 -2.30
C LEU A 102 2.18 -19.94 -2.49
N GLU A 103 2.57 -19.53 -3.69
CA GLU A 103 3.95 -19.08 -3.98
C GLU A 103 4.35 -17.92 -3.05
N ARG A 104 3.49 -16.91 -2.88
CA ARG A 104 3.76 -15.78 -1.98
C ARG A 104 3.93 -16.23 -0.53
N THR A 105 3.07 -17.12 -0.04
CA THR A 105 3.15 -17.64 1.33
C THR A 105 4.44 -18.44 1.53
N GLN A 106 4.84 -19.25 0.54
CA GLN A 106 6.12 -19.98 0.58
C GLN A 106 7.34 -19.04 0.61
N LEU A 107 7.34 -17.99 -0.22
CA LEU A 107 8.40 -16.98 -0.21
C LEU A 107 8.47 -16.23 1.13
N ASN A 108 7.32 -16.00 1.77
CA ASN A 108 7.27 -15.39 3.11
C ASN A 108 7.81 -16.32 4.19
N ALA A 109 7.42 -17.60 4.18
CA ALA A 109 7.94 -18.59 5.11
C ALA A 109 9.47 -18.69 5.01
N GLN A 110 10.01 -18.82 3.80
CA GLN A 110 11.47 -18.85 3.57
C GLN A 110 12.16 -17.57 4.05
N PHE A 111 11.55 -16.41 3.81
CA PHE A 111 12.08 -15.13 4.27
C PHE A 111 12.12 -15.07 5.80
N VAL A 112 11.04 -15.47 6.47
CA VAL A 112 10.90 -15.46 7.93
C VAL A 112 11.89 -16.44 8.57
N ASP A 113 11.96 -17.67 8.09
CA ASP A 113 12.87 -18.70 8.60
C ASP A 113 14.33 -18.26 8.55
N ARG A 114 14.71 -17.54 7.50
CA ARG A 114 16.07 -16.99 7.34
C ARG A 114 16.30 -15.72 8.16
N THR A 115 15.30 -14.85 8.26
CA THR A 115 15.46 -13.48 8.79
C THR A 115 15.25 -13.45 10.30
N ARG A 116 14.18 -14.06 10.82
CA ARG A 116 13.83 -14.06 12.25
C ARG A 116 14.99 -14.44 13.16
N PRO A 117 15.66 -15.61 13.02
CA PRO A 117 16.73 -15.99 13.94
C PRO A 117 17.92 -15.02 13.89
N ARG A 118 18.18 -14.40 12.73
CA ARG A 118 19.27 -13.42 12.56
C ARG A 118 18.93 -12.08 13.19
N VAL A 119 17.69 -11.61 13.06
CA VAL A 119 17.22 -10.39 13.75
C VAL A 119 17.24 -10.61 15.25
N ARG A 120 16.61 -11.68 15.72
CA ARG A 120 16.51 -12.02 17.15
C ARG A 120 17.88 -12.15 17.84
N SER A 121 18.86 -12.75 17.17
CA SER A 121 20.23 -12.87 17.68
C SER A 121 21.08 -11.59 17.54
N GLY A 122 20.59 -10.56 16.86
CA GLY A 122 21.36 -9.34 16.57
C GLY A 122 22.40 -9.51 15.45
N ALA A 123 22.33 -10.59 14.67
CA ALA A 123 23.21 -10.80 13.51
C ALA A 123 22.84 -9.92 12.30
N THR A 124 21.60 -9.43 12.24
CA THR A 124 21.14 -8.43 11.27
C THR A 124 20.05 -7.58 11.91
N ASN A 125 19.73 -6.44 11.30
CA ASN A 125 18.54 -5.65 11.62
C ASN A 125 17.47 -5.84 10.54
N TYR A 126 16.29 -5.26 10.76
CA TYR A 126 15.14 -5.36 9.87
C TYR A 126 14.44 -4.01 9.73
N ALA A 127 14.28 -3.52 8.49
CA ALA A 127 13.53 -2.30 8.21
C ALA A 127 12.05 -2.67 8.12
N GLN A 128 11.26 -2.18 9.08
CA GLN A 128 9.92 -2.70 9.31
C GLN A 128 8.83 -1.80 8.73
N ARG A 129 8.90 -0.48 8.95
CA ARG A 129 7.89 0.42 8.40
C ARG A 129 8.45 1.81 8.16
N ILE A 130 7.74 2.57 7.34
CA ILE A 130 7.92 4.02 7.25
C ILE A 130 6.88 4.72 8.11
N VAL A 131 7.20 5.92 8.59
CA VAL A 131 6.31 6.71 9.44
C VAL A 131 5.94 8.01 8.74
N LEU A 132 4.64 8.20 8.57
CA LEU A 132 3.99 9.36 7.97
C LEU A 132 3.12 10.05 9.02
N GLU A 133 3.24 11.36 9.12
CA GLU A 133 2.34 12.20 9.91
C GLU A 133 1.31 12.87 9.02
N VAL A 134 0.06 12.84 9.43
CA VAL A 134 -1.04 13.42 8.67
C VAL A 134 -1.85 14.35 9.55
N ASP A 135 -2.41 15.38 8.92
CA ASP A 135 -3.35 16.25 9.59
C ASP A 135 -4.52 15.42 10.13
N GLU A 136 -4.98 15.72 11.34
CA GLU A 136 -6.02 14.94 12.02
C GLU A 136 -7.30 14.80 11.17
N ASN A 137 -7.61 15.83 10.37
CA ASN A 137 -8.77 15.85 9.47
C ASN A 137 -8.62 14.93 8.25
N LEU A 138 -7.39 14.62 7.83
CA LEU A 138 -7.08 13.74 6.69
C LEU A 138 -6.69 12.32 7.13
N TRP A 139 -6.70 12.04 8.44
CA TRP A 139 -6.20 10.77 8.98
C TRP A 139 -6.99 9.57 8.45
N GLU A 140 -8.32 9.66 8.41
CA GLU A 140 -9.17 8.59 7.87
C GLU A 140 -9.04 8.47 6.35
N ASP A 141 -8.95 9.60 5.64
CA ASP A 141 -8.74 9.63 4.18
C ASP A 141 -7.44 8.96 3.78
N GLU A 142 -6.35 9.25 4.51
CA GLU A 142 -5.05 8.65 4.25
C GLU A 142 -5.11 7.13 4.46
N ILE A 143 -5.69 6.66 5.56
CA ILE A 143 -5.90 5.22 5.80
C ILE A 143 -6.71 4.59 4.67
N TYR A 144 -7.79 5.25 4.26
CA TYR A 144 -8.66 4.79 3.18
C TYR A 144 -7.91 4.70 1.84
N PHE A 145 -7.02 5.65 1.54
CA PHE A 145 -6.16 5.65 0.36
C PHE A 145 -5.20 4.45 0.34
N TRP A 146 -4.38 4.28 1.36
CA TRP A 146 -3.40 3.18 1.40
C TRP A 146 -4.08 1.81 1.36
N LYS A 147 -5.26 1.70 1.95
CA LYS A 147 -6.05 0.47 1.92
C LYS A 147 -6.72 0.21 0.57
N ASN A 148 -7.55 1.14 0.09
CA ASN A 148 -8.45 0.90 -1.04
C ASN A 148 -7.81 1.19 -2.40
N ALA A 149 -6.92 2.19 -2.46
CA ALA A 149 -6.20 2.52 -3.68
C ALA A 149 -4.95 1.65 -3.84
N MET A 150 -4.15 1.50 -2.77
CA MET A 150 -2.87 0.77 -2.83
C MET A 150 -2.96 -0.70 -2.40
N GLY A 151 -4.07 -1.15 -1.81
CA GLY A 151 -4.32 -2.55 -1.49
C GLY A 151 -3.71 -3.04 -0.17
N MET A 152 -3.30 -2.12 0.72
CA MET A 152 -2.84 -2.47 2.06
C MET A 152 -4.01 -2.87 2.96
N ARG A 153 -3.71 -3.37 4.16
CA ARG A 153 -4.69 -3.69 5.20
C ARG A 153 -4.24 -3.02 6.49
N VAL A 154 -5.19 -2.49 7.25
CA VAL A 154 -4.92 -2.00 8.60
C VAL A 154 -4.65 -3.20 9.49
N THR A 155 -3.43 -3.35 10.00
CA THR A 155 -2.99 -4.46 10.84
C THR A 155 -3.20 -4.19 12.32
N ARG A 156 -3.10 -2.91 12.73
CA ARG A 156 -3.35 -2.45 14.10
C ARG A 156 -3.62 -0.95 14.13
N VAL A 157 -4.26 -0.52 15.22
CA VAL A 157 -4.50 0.89 15.53
C VAL A 157 -4.14 1.12 16.99
N ASP A 158 -3.24 2.06 17.24
CA ASP A 158 -2.80 2.42 18.58
C ASP A 158 -3.25 3.84 18.93
N GLU A 159 -3.66 4.04 20.17
CA GLU A 159 -3.67 5.38 20.76
C GLU A 159 -2.24 5.68 21.20
N VAL A 160 -1.52 6.49 20.43
CA VAL A 160 -0.15 6.89 20.74
C VAL A 160 -0.19 7.67 22.06
N ALA A 161 0.49 7.12 23.07
CA ALA A 161 0.66 7.79 24.35
C ALA A 161 1.72 8.89 24.21
N GLU A 162 1.40 10.01 23.57
CA GLU A 162 2.17 11.22 23.83
C GLU A 162 1.85 11.71 25.24
N LYS A 163 2.89 12.18 25.94
CA LYS A 163 2.74 12.78 27.28
C LYS A 163 1.64 13.82 27.22
N LYS A 164 0.60 13.65 28.04
CA LYS A 164 -0.45 14.63 28.25
C LYS A 164 0.18 15.96 28.69
N GLU A 165 0.39 16.87 27.75
CA GLU A 165 0.24 18.29 28.05
C GLU A 165 -1.25 18.63 27.88
N GLU A 166 -1.74 19.40 28.84
CA GLU A 166 -3.16 19.51 29.22
C GLU A 166 -4.09 19.83 28.03
N GLY A 167 -5.02 18.92 27.73
CA GLY A 167 -6.23 19.21 26.93
C GLY A 167 -6.36 18.52 25.57
N GLY A 168 -5.32 17.88 25.05
CA GLY A 168 -5.39 17.12 23.77
C GLY A 168 -5.78 15.66 23.94
N GLY A 169 -6.62 15.14 23.05
CA GLY A 169 -6.82 13.68 22.90
C GLY A 169 -5.50 12.98 22.56
N LYS A 170 -5.39 11.67 22.84
CA LYS A 170 -4.19 10.92 22.46
C LYS A 170 -4.07 10.89 20.93
N PRO A 171 -2.91 11.22 20.34
CA PRO A 171 -2.72 11.09 18.90
C PRO A 171 -2.94 9.63 18.48
N LYS A 172 -3.62 9.41 17.36
CA LYS A 172 -3.95 8.08 16.84
C LYS A 172 -2.87 7.64 15.85
N ALA A 173 -2.49 6.37 15.87
CA ALA A 173 -1.66 5.77 14.84
C ALA A 173 -2.37 4.57 14.23
N ALA A 174 -2.38 4.50 12.90
CA ALA A 174 -2.80 3.31 12.16
C ALA A 174 -1.60 2.70 11.47
N PHE A 175 -1.54 1.37 11.47
CA PHE A 175 -0.47 0.62 10.85
C PHE A 175 -1.06 -0.19 9.72
N LEU A 176 -0.44 -0.09 8.55
CA LEU A 176 -0.91 -0.73 7.35
C LEU A 176 0.20 -1.59 6.76
N ALA A 177 -0.14 -2.79 6.32
CA ALA A 177 0.77 -3.69 5.62
C ALA A 177 0.00 -4.57 4.61
N PHE A 178 0.73 -5.25 3.71
CA PHE A 178 0.13 -6.22 2.77
C PHE A 178 0.00 -7.64 3.37
N GLY A 179 0.33 -7.79 4.65
CA GLY A 179 0.29 -9.02 5.45
C GLY A 179 0.56 -8.69 6.92
N GLN A 180 0.69 -9.72 7.77
CA GLN A 180 1.05 -9.50 9.17
C GLN A 180 2.49 -8.99 9.29
N GLU A 181 2.69 -7.92 10.05
CA GLU A 181 4.00 -7.26 10.21
C GLU A 181 5.02 -8.10 10.98
N THR A 182 4.56 -9.04 11.82
CA THR A 182 5.38 -9.88 12.70
C THR A 182 6.34 -10.80 11.94
N LEU A 183 7.51 -11.05 12.52
CA LEU A 183 8.42 -12.10 12.04
C LEU A 183 8.13 -13.47 12.69
N ASP A 184 7.19 -13.56 13.63
CA ASP A 184 6.74 -14.82 14.23
C ASP A 184 5.60 -15.50 13.46
N ALA A 185 5.01 -14.81 12.49
CA ALA A 185 4.13 -15.39 11.49
C ALA A 185 4.68 -15.17 10.08
N ASP A 186 4.23 -15.98 9.14
CA ASP A 186 4.71 -16.11 7.75
C ASP A 186 3.58 -15.83 6.75
N ASP A 187 2.42 -15.42 7.24
CA ASP A 187 1.26 -15.00 6.48
C ASP A 187 1.43 -13.56 5.97
N GLY A 188 2.14 -13.45 4.84
CA GLY A 188 2.14 -12.23 4.04
C GLY A 188 3.35 -11.32 4.23
N ALA A 189 3.25 -10.14 3.61
CA ALA A 189 4.27 -9.10 3.61
C ALA A 189 4.51 -8.55 5.02
N LYS A 190 5.76 -8.18 5.30
CA LYS A 190 6.23 -7.84 6.65
C LYS A 190 6.50 -6.35 6.82
N ALA A 191 6.69 -5.62 5.72
CA ALA A 191 6.90 -4.19 5.74
C ALA A 191 5.57 -3.42 5.74
N GLY A 192 5.54 -2.27 6.41
CA GLY A 192 4.33 -1.47 6.57
C GLY A 192 4.52 0.05 6.46
N VAL A 193 3.40 0.73 6.61
CA VAL A 193 3.28 2.19 6.71
C VAL A 193 2.56 2.49 8.02
N GLU A 194 3.16 3.34 8.84
CA GLU A 194 2.52 3.91 10.03
C GLU A 194 2.02 5.32 9.71
N ILE A 195 0.73 5.56 9.92
CA ILE A 195 0.07 6.85 9.75
C ILE A 195 -0.27 7.40 11.14
N ARG A 196 0.43 8.44 11.56
CA ARG A 196 0.21 9.15 12.83
C ARG A 196 -0.62 10.40 12.58
N ALA A 197 -1.74 10.55 13.30
CA ALA A 197 -2.45 11.82 13.36
C ALA A 197 -1.59 12.85 14.10
N ARG A 198 -1.37 14.01 13.48
CA ARG A 198 -0.75 15.17 14.11
C ARG A 198 -1.75 15.76 15.11
N GLY A 199 -1.44 15.66 16.41
CA GLY A 199 -2.30 16.24 17.45
C GLY A 199 -2.44 17.76 17.27
N GLY A 200 -3.64 18.30 17.50
CA GLY A 200 -4.02 19.70 17.30
C GLY A 200 -3.33 20.77 18.17
N GLY A 201 -2.10 20.52 18.65
CA GLY A 201 -1.35 21.38 19.57
C GLY A 201 -0.68 22.62 18.95
N GLY A 202 -0.84 22.89 17.65
CA GLY A 202 -0.24 24.06 17.01
C GLY A 202 -1.04 24.58 15.82
N ASN A 203 -1.75 25.70 16.01
CA ASN A 203 -2.34 26.58 14.98
C ASN A 203 -2.98 25.94 13.73
N GLY A 204 -3.46 24.70 13.77
CA GLY A 204 -4.18 24.06 12.65
C GLY A 204 -3.47 24.15 11.29
N ALA A 205 -2.15 24.39 11.27
CA ALA A 205 -1.42 24.58 10.03
C ALA A 205 -1.18 23.20 9.39
N PRO A 206 -1.50 23.03 8.10
CA PRO A 206 -1.32 21.75 7.44
C PRO A 206 0.15 21.35 7.45
N GLY A 207 0.39 20.04 7.56
CA GLY A 207 1.74 19.50 7.44
C GLY A 207 2.41 19.86 6.12
N VAL A 208 3.73 20.01 6.17
CA VAL A 208 4.55 20.36 5.01
C VAL A 208 5.32 19.12 4.58
N VAL A 209 5.02 18.60 3.37
CA VAL A 209 5.76 17.47 2.75
C VAL A 209 7.25 17.80 2.55
N GLY A 210 7.54 19.05 2.20
CA GLY A 210 8.89 19.47 1.83
C GLY A 210 9.37 18.79 0.53
N THR A 211 10.66 18.90 0.29
CA THR A 211 11.38 18.27 -0.81
C THR A 211 12.20 17.05 -0.38
N GLY A 212 12.18 16.72 0.92
CA GLY A 212 12.95 15.60 1.47
C GLY A 212 12.42 14.23 1.05
N LEU A 213 11.14 13.97 1.32
CA LEU A 213 10.47 12.76 0.83
C LEU A 213 10.20 12.90 -0.68
N ALA A 214 10.84 12.08 -1.50
CA ALA A 214 10.64 12.09 -2.94
C ALA A 214 9.39 11.30 -3.33
N TYR A 215 9.31 10.03 -2.89
CA TYR A 215 8.14 9.15 -3.07
C TYR A 215 8.27 7.85 -2.27
N VAL A 216 7.15 7.14 -2.11
CA VAL A 216 7.12 5.75 -1.65
C VAL A 216 6.90 4.83 -2.85
N SER A 217 7.69 3.76 -2.99
CA SER A 217 7.59 2.80 -4.11
C SER A 217 6.87 1.51 -3.71
N LEU A 218 5.93 1.08 -4.54
CA LEU A 218 5.13 -0.13 -4.37
C LEU A 218 5.17 -1.03 -5.63
N SER A 219 5.26 -2.34 -5.43
CA SER A 219 4.99 -3.37 -6.43
C SER A 219 3.72 -4.12 -6.08
N VAL A 220 2.58 -3.64 -6.59
CA VAL A 220 1.28 -4.23 -6.28
C VAL A 220 1.00 -5.45 -7.18
N PRO A 221 0.53 -6.58 -6.62
CA PRO A 221 0.38 -7.82 -7.38
C PRO A 221 -0.85 -7.85 -8.32
N PHE A 222 -1.93 -7.15 -7.98
CA PHE A 222 -3.24 -7.29 -8.67
C PHE A 222 -3.67 -6.04 -9.47
N GLY A 223 -2.74 -5.12 -9.70
CA GLY A 223 -3.03 -3.87 -10.39
C GLY A 223 -3.45 -2.72 -9.47
N VAL A 224 -3.32 -1.50 -9.99
CA VAL A 224 -3.82 -0.27 -9.35
C VAL A 224 -5.11 0.11 -10.04
N ARG A 225 -6.18 0.36 -9.27
CA ARG A 225 -7.47 0.80 -9.82
C ARG A 225 -7.54 2.32 -9.74
N VAL A 226 -7.45 2.99 -10.88
CA VAL A 226 -7.48 4.47 -10.97
C VAL A 226 -8.74 5.05 -10.30
N SER A 227 -9.90 4.41 -10.48
CA SER A 227 -11.14 4.84 -9.81
C SER A 227 -11.03 4.86 -8.29
N ARG A 228 -10.29 3.90 -7.69
CA ARG A 228 -10.08 3.83 -6.24
C ARG A 228 -9.11 4.90 -5.74
N ILE A 229 -8.18 5.38 -6.57
CA ILE A 229 -7.32 6.53 -6.24
C ILE A 229 -8.21 7.77 -6.04
N TYR A 230 -9.05 8.09 -7.03
CA TYR A 230 -9.92 9.26 -6.96
C TYR A 230 -10.98 9.17 -5.87
N GLU A 231 -11.60 7.99 -5.71
CA GLU A 231 -12.59 7.75 -4.64
C GLU A 231 -11.98 7.96 -3.25
N ALA A 232 -10.69 7.66 -3.09
CA ALA A 232 -9.97 7.86 -1.84
C ALA A 232 -9.39 9.27 -1.67
N GLY A 233 -9.76 10.24 -2.51
CA GLY A 233 -9.24 11.62 -2.45
C GLY A 233 -7.80 11.78 -2.96
N GLY A 234 -7.23 10.75 -3.59
CA GLY A 234 -5.92 10.82 -4.21
C GLY A 234 -5.95 11.44 -5.62
N GLU A 235 -4.77 11.85 -6.09
CA GLU A 235 -4.57 12.42 -7.43
C GLU A 235 -3.71 11.47 -8.27
N LEU A 236 -4.16 11.10 -9.46
CA LEU A 236 -3.31 10.42 -10.44
C LEU A 236 -2.48 11.46 -11.21
N VAL A 237 -1.16 11.40 -11.10
CA VAL A 237 -0.20 12.25 -11.83
C VAL A 237 0.19 11.59 -13.16
N TYR A 238 0.39 10.27 -13.15
CA TYR A 238 0.75 9.50 -14.34
C TYR A 238 0.28 8.04 -14.20
N GLY A 239 -0.09 7.36 -15.30
CA GLY A 239 -0.73 6.04 -15.24
C GLY A 239 -0.41 5.07 -16.37
N PHE A 240 0.73 5.18 -17.05
CA PHE A 240 1.10 4.31 -18.18
C PHE A 240 2.34 3.45 -17.86
N GLY A 241 2.17 2.13 -17.68
CA GLY A 241 3.27 1.20 -17.34
C GLY A 241 3.77 1.30 -15.88
N TYR A 242 3.50 2.41 -15.20
CA TYR A 242 3.52 2.59 -13.76
C TYR A 242 2.51 3.69 -13.38
N PHE A 243 2.20 3.79 -12.10
CA PHE A 243 1.29 4.78 -11.55
C PHE A 243 2.10 5.72 -10.65
N ASP A 244 2.08 7.01 -10.95
CA ASP A 244 2.54 8.08 -10.06
C ASP A 244 1.28 8.77 -9.53
N CYS A 245 1.09 8.76 -8.22
CA CYS A 245 -0.09 9.35 -7.60
C CYS A 245 0.31 10.15 -6.36
N LYS A 246 -0.56 11.06 -5.95
CA LYS A 246 -0.48 11.72 -4.65
C LYS A 246 -1.60 11.19 -3.75
N SER A 247 -1.26 10.89 -2.50
CA SER A 247 -2.26 10.60 -1.48
C SER A 247 -3.02 11.88 -1.08
N PRO A 248 -4.11 11.78 -0.28
CA PRO A 248 -4.84 12.94 0.23
C PRO A 248 -3.95 13.96 0.94
N SER A 249 -2.94 13.49 1.67
CA SER A 249 -1.96 14.35 2.35
C SER A 249 -0.83 14.87 1.44
N GLY A 250 -0.90 14.60 0.13
CA GLY A 250 0.07 15.05 -0.87
C GLY A 250 1.32 14.18 -1.00
N TYR A 251 1.39 13.02 -0.33
CA TYR A 251 2.53 12.11 -0.46
C TYR A 251 2.59 11.49 -1.84
N ARG A 252 3.75 11.56 -2.50
CA ARG A 252 3.95 10.86 -3.78
C ARG A 252 4.10 9.36 -3.54
N VAL A 253 3.29 8.57 -4.23
CA VAL A 253 3.35 7.11 -4.24
C VAL A 253 3.50 6.64 -5.67
N ARG A 254 4.56 5.87 -5.92
CA ARG A 254 4.81 5.22 -7.20
C ARG A 254 4.48 3.75 -7.10
N ALA A 255 3.48 3.30 -7.83
CA ALA A 255 3.06 1.91 -7.85
C ALA A 255 3.29 1.30 -9.23
N ARG A 256 3.76 0.06 -9.27
CA ARG A 256 3.84 -0.74 -10.51
C ARG A 256 3.21 -2.10 -10.30
N VAL A 257 2.76 -2.71 -11.39
CA VAL A 257 2.21 -4.06 -11.35
C VAL A 257 3.35 -5.06 -11.50
N ALA A 258 3.66 -5.77 -10.43
CA ALA A 258 4.70 -6.79 -10.44
C ALA A 258 4.52 -7.78 -9.29
N ALA A 259 4.94 -9.02 -9.52
CA ALA A 259 5.05 -10.01 -8.47
C ALA A 259 6.27 -9.69 -7.59
N ARG A 260 6.01 -9.47 -6.29
CA ARG A 260 7.03 -9.31 -5.25
C ARG A 260 6.49 -9.94 -3.97
N ARG A 261 7.39 -10.54 -3.17
CA ARG A 261 7.06 -11.11 -1.85
C ARG A 261 6.37 -10.05 -0.98
N ASP A 262 7.06 -8.93 -0.80
CA ASP A 262 6.58 -7.76 -0.07
C ASP A 262 6.28 -6.65 -1.08
N PRO A 263 5.06 -6.14 -1.20
CA PRO A 263 4.77 -5.06 -2.14
C PRO A 263 5.42 -3.72 -1.80
N LEU A 264 5.75 -3.44 -0.53
CA LEU A 264 6.37 -2.17 -0.15
C LEU A 264 7.88 -2.18 -0.42
N GLU A 265 8.32 -1.50 -1.48
CA GLU A 265 9.69 -1.60 -2.01
C GLU A 265 10.70 -0.80 -1.23
N TYR A 266 10.54 0.51 -1.27
CA TYR A 266 11.45 1.44 -0.63
C TYR A 266 10.77 2.79 -0.49
N VAL A 267 11.30 3.58 0.42
CA VAL A 267 11.07 5.02 0.47
C VAL A 267 12.24 5.72 -0.18
N ALA A 268 11.95 6.63 -1.11
CA ALA A 268 12.93 7.46 -1.77
C ALA A 268 13.04 8.80 -1.04
N ILE A 269 14.25 9.12 -0.60
CA ILE A 269 14.56 10.35 0.13
C ILE A 269 15.70 11.10 -0.54
N ASN A 270 15.57 12.41 -0.59
CA ASN A 270 16.60 13.31 -1.09
C ASN A 270 17.61 13.61 0.02
N VAL A 271 18.89 13.44 -0.27
CA VAL A 271 19.99 13.65 0.67
C VAL A 271 20.99 14.63 0.08
N ARG A 272 21.70 15.36 0.95
CA ARG A 272 22.72 16.32 0.52
C ARG A 272 23.96 15.61 -0.03
N ASP A 273 24.37 14.53 0.64
CA ASP A 273 25.50 13.70 0.24
C ASP A 273 25.12 12.21 0.35
N VAL A 274 24.86 11.59 -0.80
CA VAL A 274 24.49 10.16 -0.88
C VAL A 274 25.57 9.27 -0.25
N GLN A 275 26.85 9.60 -0.40
CA GLN A 275 27.92 8.77 0.14
C GLN A 275 28.02 8.89 1.66
N ALA A 276 27.77 10.08 2.22
CA ALA A 276 27.72 10.27 3.66
C ALA A 276 26.55 9.48 4.28
N SER A 277 25.35 9.63 3.71
CA SER A 277 24.16 8.91 4.18
C SER A 277 24.29 7.39 4.00
N GLU A 278 24.87 6.93 2.88
CA GLU A 278 25.21 5.52 2.66
C GLU A 278 26.14 4.98 3.76
N ARG A 279 27.23 5.71 4.06
CA ARG A 279 28.16 5.33 5.14
C ARG A 279 27.48 5.31 6.50
N TYR A 280 26.59 6.27 6.77
CA TYR A 280 25.84 6.32 8.02
C TYR A 280 25.01 5.05 8.21
N TYR A 281 24.12 4.72 7.26
CA TYR A 281 23.26 3.54 7.37
C TYR A 281 24.04 2.22 7.37
N ALA A 282 25.08 2.10 6.54
CA ALA A 282 25.93 0.91 6.52
C ALA A 282 26.73 0.73 7.81
N LYS A 283 27.34 1.80 8.34
CA LYS A 283 28.14 1.74 9.56
C LYS A 283 27.28 1.58 10.80
N ARG A 284 26.22 2.37 10.94
CA ARG A 284 25.35 2.40 12.13
C ARG A 284 24.48 1.17 12.19
N TYR A 285 23.75 0.86 11.12
CA TYR A 285 22.73 -0.18 11.13
C TYR A 285 23.16 -1.46 10.40
N GLY A 286 24.16 -1.41 9.52
CA GLY A 286 24.60 -2.60 8.76
C GLY A 286 23.81 -2.82 7.47
N MET A 287 23.17 -1.79 6.93
CA MET A 287 22.55 -1.89 5.60
C MET A 287 23.61 -2.08 4.51
N VAL A 288 23.25 -2.81 3.47
CA VAL A 288 24.07 -3.05 2.29
C VAL A 288 23.58 -2.16 1.16
N SER A 289 24.53 -1.56 0.45
CA SER A 289 24.26 -0.66 -0.66
C SER A 289 24.24 -1.41 -1.99
N SER A 290 23.33 -1.02 -2.86
CA SER A 290 23.15 -1.56 -4.20
C SER A 290 22.70 -0.48 -5.18
N ALA A 291 22.69 -0.81 -6.47
CA ALA A 291 22.10 0.06 -7.49
C ALA A 291 20.58 0.16 -7.27
N ALA A 292 19.99 1.29 -7.70
CA ALA A 292 18.55 1.47 -7.68
C ALA A 292 17.82 0.41 -8.52
N LEU A 293 16.58 0.08 -8.14
CA LEU A 293 15.74 -0.93 -8.81
C LEU A 293 15.07 -0.35 -10.07
N ASP A 294 15.87 0.19 -10.99
CA ASP A 294 15.40 0.87 -12.19
C ASP A 294 15.14 -0.08 -13.37
N ALA A 295 14.66 -1.29 -13.10
CA ALA A 295 14.46 -2.32 -14.14
C ALA A 295 13.26 -2.03 -15.05
N ASN A 296 12.26 -1.26 -14.58
CA ASN A 296 11.08 -0.92 -15.38
C ASN A 296 11.45 0.11 -16.47
N PRO A 297 11.27 -0.19 -17.77
CA PRO A 297 11.55 0.77 -18.85
C PRO A 297 10.57 1.95 -18.88
N TYR A 298 9.37 1.79 -18.31
CA TYR A 298 8.34 2.83 -18.29
C TYR A 298 8.43 3.77 -17.10
N ALA A 299 9.13 3.38 -16.02
CA ALA A 299 9.29 4.21 -14.84
C ALA A 299 10.49 5.17 -14.99
N PRO A 300 10.39 6.41 -14.48
CA PRO A 300 11.51 7.34 -14.38
C PRO A 300 12.68 6.66 -13.68
N LYS A 301 13.87 6.79 -14.27
CA LYS A 301 15.10 6.29 -13.66
C LYS A 301 15.42 7.12 -12.43
N SER A 302 16.04 6.47 -11.45
CA SER A 302 16.56 7.17 -10.28
C SER A 302 17.65 8.14 -10.71
N PRO A 303 17.75 9.34 -10.09
CA PRO A 303 18.78 10.30 -10.47
C PRO A 303 20.19 9.69 -10.39
N PRO A 304 21.10 10.03 -11.30
CA PRO A 304 22.47 9.50 -11.29
C PRO A 304 23.14 9.69 -9.94
N GLY A 305 23.78 8.63 -9.43
CA GLY A 305 24.41 8.63 -8.10
C GLY A 305 23.52 8.12 -6.97
N SER A 306 22.24 7.82 -7.23
CA SER A 306 21.34 7.21 -6.24
C SER A 306 21.84 5.84 -5.76
N ARG A 307 21.52 5.50 -4.49
CA ARG A 307 21.88 4.23 -3.84
C ARG A 307 20.72 3.64 -3.08
N LEU A 308 20.45 2.35 -3.30
CA LEU A 308 19.44 1.62 -2.54
C LEU A 308 20.09 0.85 -1.39
N LEU A 309 19.60 1.10 -0.18
CA LEU A 309 20.07 0.46 1.04
C LEU A 309 19.04 -0.55 1.56
N THR A 310 19.49 -1.77 1.89
CA THR A 310 18.64 -2.85 2.43
C THR A 310 19.39 -3.70 3.47
N PHE A 311 18.68 -4.43 4.33
CA PHE A 311 19.30 -5.44 5.24
C PHE A 311 19.45 -6.84 4.62
N GLY A 312 18.92 -7.03 3.41
CA GLY A 312 18.91 -8.31 2.70
C GLY A 312 18.70 -8.08 1.21
N GLU A 313 18.17 -9.10 0.53
CA GLU A 313 17.89 -9.04 -0.91
C GLU A 313 16.90 -7.90 -1.22
N PRO A 314 17.23 -6.93 -2.10
CA PRO A 314 16.36 -5.80 -2.41
C PRO A 314 14.97 -6.16 -2.89
N ARG A 315 14.78 -7.33 -3.50
CA ARG A 315 13.46 -7.79 -3.94
C ARG A 315 12.59 -8.35 -2.82
N GLU A 316 13.13 -8.53 -1.62
CA GLU A 316 12.44 -9.21 -0.53
C GLU A 316 12.20 -8.32 0.69
N THR A 317 12.80 -7.14 0.81
CA THR A 317 12.72 -6.30 2.03
C THR A 317 12.49 -4.83 1.70
N LEU A 318 11.95 -4.07 2.65
CA LEU A 318 11.87 -2.62 2.56
C LEU A 318 13.29 -2.03 2.49
N GLY A 319 13.50 -1.13 1.54
CA GLY A 319 14.74 -0.36 1.39
C GLY A 319 14.57 1.13 1.61
N ILE A 320 15.71 1.81 1.60
CA ILE A 320 15.79 3.28 1.55
C ILE A 320 16.57 3.63 0.28
N LEU A 321 15.92 4.34 -0.64
CA LEU A 321 16.58 4.86 -1.83
C LEU A 321 17.08 6.27 -1.53
N LEU A 322 18.39 6.41 -1.43
CA LEU A 322 19.06 7.71 -1.28
C LEU A 322 19.24 8.35 -2.64
N GLN A 323 18.70 9.56 -2.82
CA GLN A 323 18.77 10.33 -4.05
C GLN A 323 19.53 11.64 -3.82
N PRO A 324 20.40 12.06 -4.74
CA PRO A 324 21.09 13.35 -4.62
C PRO A 324 20.07 14.49 -4.81
N ALA A 325 19.88 15.31 -3.77
CA ALA A 325 18.88 16.38 -3.78
C ALA A 325 19.03 17.32 -5.01
N ALA A 326 20.27 17.65 -5.39
CA ALA A 326 20.56 18.52 -6.53
C ALA A 326 20.07 18.00 -7.89
N ALA A 327 19.85 16.69 -8.04
CA ALA A 327 19.37 16.09 -9.28
C ALA A 327 17.85 15.82 -9.27
N SER A 328 17.18 16.09 -8.15
CA SER A 328 15.74 15.88 -7.98
C SER A 328 14.91 17.17 -8.16
N PHE A 329 15.58 18.32 -8.35
CA PHE A 329 14.94 19.63 -8.48
C PHE A 329 15.13 20.17 -9.89
N ASP A 330 14.12 19.98 -10.73
CA ASP A 330 14.20 20.40 -12.13
C ASP A 330 14.00 21.91 -12.38
N ASP A 331 13.67 22.76 -11.38
CA ASP A 331 13.82 24.24 -11.54
C ASP A 331 13.45 25.17 -10.35
N VAL A 332 12.95 24.72 -9.16
CA VAL A 332 12.32 25.68 -8.20
C VAL A 332 12.75 25.60 -6.71
N ALA A 333 13.68 24.74 -6.30
CA ALA A 333 14.26 24.87 -4.95
C ALA A 333 15.66 24.26 -4.91
N SER A 334 16.70 25.10 -4.87
CA SER A 334 18.09 24.67 -4.73
C SER A 334 18.44 24.10 -3.34
N GLU A 335 17.45 23.88 -2.47
CA GLU A 335 17.66 23.49 -1.08
C GLU A 335 16.79 22.30 -0.67
N LEU A 336 17.42 21.34 0.02
CA LEU A 336 16.74 20.24 0.67
C LEU A 336 15.91 20.77 1.85
N VAL A 337 14.60 20.64 1.77
CA VAL A 337 13.63 20.98 2.81
C VAL A 337 12.95 19.69 3.26
N LEU A 338 13.25 19.19 4.45
CA LEU A 338 12.74 17.88 4.89
C LEU A 338 11.21 17.81 5.02
N GLY A 339 10.56 18.95 5.22
CA GLY A 339 9.18 18.97 5.69
C GLY A 339 9.07 18.49 7.13
N ASP A 340 7.84 18.26 7.59
CA ASP A 340 7.55 17.78 8.94
C ASP A 340 6.65 16.53 8.96
N VAL A 341 6.22 16.04 7.81
CA VAL A 341 5.26 14.93 7.70
C VAL A 341 5.93 13.55 7.51
N TYR A 342 7.08 13.47 6.82
CA TYR A 342 7.85 12.22 6.81
C TYR A 342 8.72 12.13 8.05
N LYS A 343 8.41 11.19 8.94
CA LYS A 343 9.14 11.04 10.21
C LYS A 343 10.31 10.08 10.14
N GLY A 344 10.35 9.22 9.13
CA GLY A 344 11.49 8.33 8.93
C GLY A 344 11.11 6.87 8.73
N VAL A 345 12.07 6.02 9.09
CA VAL A 345 11.95 4.55 9.03
C VAL A 345 12.08 3.97 10.43
N VAL A 346 11.38 2.87 10.68
CA VAL A 346 11.55 2.08 11.90
C VAL A 346 12.41 0.85 11.62
N ILE A 347 13.45 0.68 12.41
CA ILE A 347 14.40 -0.42 12.33
C ILE A 347 14.27 -1.28 13.59
N VAL A 348 13.96 -2.55 13.37
CA VAL A 348 13.91 -3.57 14.42
C VAL A 348 15.29 -4.18 14.59
N THR A 349 15.74 -4.27 15.85
CA THR A 349 17.06 -4.78 16.23
C THR A 349 16.93 -5.84 17.32
N GLY A 350 17.77 -6.89 17.33
CA GLY A 350 17.76 -7.89 18.41
C GLY A 350 19.13 -8.08 19.07
N GLY A 351 19.18 -8.94 20.08
CA GLY A 351 20.34 -9.12 20.97
C GLY A 351 20.44 -8.04 22.06
N GLU A 352 21.15 -8.32 23.17
CA GLU A 352 21.45 -7.32 24.21
C GLU A 352 22.27 -6.16 23.60
N GLY A 353 21.57 -5.09 23.21
CA GLY A 353 22.15 -3.92 22.57
C GLY A 353 22.11 -3.90 21.05
N GLY A 354 21.33 -4.72 20.35
CA GLY A 354 21.23 -4.62 18.89
C GLY A 354 22.49 -5.09 18.14
N ALA A 355 22.40 -5.28 16.82
CA ALA A 355 23.60 -5.39 15.99
C ALA A 355 24.43 -4.10 16.18
N LYS A 356 25.57 -4.17 16.89
CA LYS A 356 26.51 -3.05 17.16
C LYS A 356 26.15 -2.07 18.31
N GLY A 357 25.40 -2.45 19.34
CA GLY A 357 25.22 -1.57 20.51
C GLY A 357 24.21 -0.43 20.28
N ILE A 358 23.28 -0.59 19.35
CA ILE A 358 22.21 0.37 19.05
C ILE A 358 21.17 0.32 20.19
N ARG A 359 20.81 1.49 20.72
CA ARG A 359 19.80 1.62 21.77
C ARG A 359 18.45 1.92 21.15
N GLU A 360 17.39 1.45 21.78
CA GLU A 360 16.03 1.86 21.42
C GLU A 360 15.87 3.38 21.54
N GLY A 361 15.05 3.95 20.67
CA GLY A 361 14.74 5.37 20.67
C GLY A 361 14.73 5.97 19.27
N ASN A 362 14.63 7.29 19.22
CA ASN A 362 14.60 8.05 17.99
C ASN A 362 15.97 8.70 17.75
N GLU A 363 16.59 8.36 16.62
CA GLU A 363 17.80 9.00 16.11
C GLU A 363 17.46 9.84 14.87
N ARG A 364 18.39 10.69 14.45
CA ARG A 364 18.33 11.44 13.20
C ARG A 364 19.51 11.01 12.34
N ASP A 365 19.27 10.80 11.05
CA ASP A 365 20.35 10.54 10.10
C ASP A 365 21.14 11.82 9.77
N GLU A 366 22.11 11.71 8.85
CA GLU A 366 22.99 12.82 8.45
C GLU A 366 22.24 14.05 7.93
N ASP A 367 21.07 13.86 7.33
CA ASP A 367 20.28 14.96 6.77
C ASP A 367 19.14 15.42 7.67
N GLY A 368 18.79 14.63 8.69
CA GLY A 368 17.77 14.94 9.69
C GLY A 368 16.50 14.11 9.56
N TYR A 369 16.47 13.07 8.72
CA TYR A 369 15.38 12.10 8.71
C TYR A 369 15.39 11.28 10.00
N GLY A 370 14.22 10.94 10.53
CA GLY A 370 14.17 10.11 11.73
C GLY A 370 14.53 8.66 11.43
N VAL A 371 15.11 8.01 12.43
CA VAL A 371 15.28 6.56 12.49
C VAL A 371 14.81 6.11 13.85
N GLU A 372 13.66 5.45 13.89
CA GLU A 372 13.13 4.87 15.12
C GLU A 372 13.70 3.47 15.29
N VAL A 373 14.36 3.21 16.42
CA VAL A 373 14.94 1.92 16.74
C VAL A 373 14.09 1.25 17.81
N VAL A 374 13.63 0.04 17.51
CA VAL A 374 12.81 -0.78 18.41
C VAL A 374 13.48 -2.15 18.59
N SER A 375 13.48 -2.69 19.81
CA SER A 375 13.96 -4.07 20.01
C SER A 375 12.99 -5.07 19.41
N TYR A 376 13.50 -6.23 19.00
CA TYR A 376 12.69 -7.34 18.50
C TYR A 376 11.58 -7.72 19.48
N ASP A 377 11.90 -7.84 20.77
CA ASP A 377 10.92 -8.24 21.79
C ASP A 377 9.86 -7.16 22.05
N ALA A 378 10.22 -5.87 21.97
CA ALA A 378 9.24 -4.78 22.06
C ALA A 378 8.34 -4.76 20.83
N PHE A 379 8.93 -4.87 19.64
CA PHE A 379 8.21 -4.94 18.37
C PHE A 379 7.19 -6.07 18.34
N GLU A 380 7.60 -7.31 18.63
CA GLU A 380 6.69 -8.46 18.61
C GLU A 380 5.60 -8.36 19.68
N ARG A 381 5.91 -7.77 20.84
CA ARG A 381 4.92 -7.50 21.89
C ARG A 381 3.89 -6.47 21.44
N ASP A 382 4.32 -5.39 20.80
CA ASP A 382 3.45 -4.32 20.32
C ASP A 382 2.54 -4.84 19.20
N VAL A 383 3.08 -5.65 18.28
CA VAL A 383 2.28 -6.32 17.25
C VAL A 383 1.27 -7.27 17.89
N ALA A 384 1.68 -8.10 18.86
CA ALA A 384 0.76 -9.01 19.54
C ALA A 384 -0.34 -8.30 20.35
N ALA A 385 -0.05 -7.12 20.92
CA ALA A 385 -1.03 -6.32 21.65
C ALA A 385 -1.98 -5.56 20.72
N GLY A 386 -1.46 -5.07 19.60
CA GLY A 386 -2.16 -4.24 18.62
C GLY A 386 -2.94 -5.02 17.56
N ALA A 387 -2.59 -6.29 17.31
CA ALA A 387 -3.28 -7.20 16.38
C ALA A 387 -4.69 -7.56 16.90
N ARG A 388 -5.58 -6.57 16.92
CA ARG A 388 -7.03 -6.76 17.07
C ARG A 388 -7.59 -7.12 15.70
N ALA A 389 -8.71 -7.86 15.67
CA ALA A 389 -9.41 -8.16 14.43
C ALA A 389 -9.58 -6.88 13.58
N LEU A 390 -9.31 -6.99 12.27
CA LEU A 390 -9.33 -5.88 11.31
C LEU A 390 -10.51 -4.94 11.59
N PRO A 391 -10.28 -3.65 11.95
CA PRO A 391 -11.39 -2.75 12.22
C PRO A 391 -12.21 -2.58 10.93
N MET A 392 -13.46 -3.06 10.95
CA MET A 392 -14.34 -3.00 9.78
C MET A 392 -14.71 -1.56 9.39
N GLU A 393 -14.52 -0.60 10.31
CA GLU A 393 -14.81 0.82 10.12
C GLU A 393 -14.11 1.43 8.89
N TYR A 394 -12.88 1.01 8.59
CA TYR A 394 -12.13 1.55 7.45
C TYR A 394 -12.51 0.93 6.10
N ASN A 395 -13.54 0.07 6.02
CA ASN A 395 -13.99 -0.54 4.75
C ASN A 395 -14.90 0.37 3.93
N LEU A 396 -15.45 1.43 4.55
CA LEU A 396 -16.34 2.38 3.90
C LEU A 396 -15.58 3.69 3.63
N PRO A 397 -15.93 4.43 2.56
CA PRO A 397 -15.45 5.79 2.40
C PRO A 397 -15.73 6.60 3.67
N PRO A 398 -14.80 7.47 4.11
CA PRO A 398 -15.04 8.34 5.25
C PRO A 398 -16.29 9.20 5.00
N VAL A 399 -17.09 9.40 6.05
CA VAL A 399 -18.31 10.19 5.96
C VAL A 399 -17.92 11.65 5.75
N VAL A 400 -18.29 12.22 4.61
CA VAL A 400 -18.15 13.66 4.36
C VAL A 400 -18.88 14.38 5.49
N LYS A 401 -18.13 15.06 6.36
CA LYS A 401 -18.71 15.94 7.36
C LYS A 401 -19.31 17.11 6.58
N GLU A 402 -20.63 17.16 6.47
CA GLU A 402 -21.31 18.36 5.98
C GLU A 402 -20.93 19.52 6.91
N GLU A 403 -20.24 20.53 6.36
CA GLU A 403 -19.87 21.76 7.08
C GLU A 403 -21.07 22.67 7.35
#